data_AF-A0A2T1NGC9-F1
#
_entry.id   AF-A0A2T1NGC9-F1
#
_cell.length_a   1.000
_cell.length_b   1.000
_cell.length_c   1.000
_cell.angle_alpha   90.00
_cell.angle_beta   90.00
_cell.angle_gamma   90.00
#
_symmetry.space_group_name_H-M   'P 1'
#
loop_
_entity.id
_entity.type
_entity.pdbx_description
1 polymer ?
#
loop_
_entity_poly.entity_id
_entity_poly.type
_entity_poly.pdbx_seq_one_letter_code
_entity_poly.pdbx_strand_id
1 'polypeptide(L)' 'MKLFLIKAMVTVSLLPLAFSLNSGKKPNNDKKITICHVPPGNPGNMHKITISYNALQTHLDHGDFICTGQDQ' A
#
# COMPACT_ATOMS: atom_id res chain seq x y z
N MET A 1 0.96 60.39 34.27
CA MET A 1 1.43 59.28 35.14
C MET A 1 0.38 58.18 35.16
N LYS A 2 0.62 57.06 34.50
CA LYS A 2 0.47 55.68 35.00
C LYS A 2 0.78 54.74 33.83
N LEU A 3 2.02 54.30 33.89
CA LEU A 3 2.67 53.28 33.09
C LEU A 3 1.99 51.93 33.35
N PHE A 4 1.23 51.41 32.40
CA PHE A 4 0.85 49.99 32.40
C PHE A 4 1.60 49.28 31.28
N LEU A 5 2.84 48.90 31.62
CA LEU A 5 3.68 47.98 30.89
C LEU A 5 3.04 46.59 30.93
N ILE A 6 2.25 46.25 29.93
CA ILE A 6 1.90 44.86 29.64
C ILE A 6 2.99 44.33 28.70
N LYS A 7 4.08 43.83 29.29
CA LYS A 7 5.12 43.07 28.60
C LYS A 7 4.53 41.72 28.17
N ALA A 8 3.85 41.67 27.03
CA ALA A 8 3.62 40.41 26.36
C ALA A 8 4.92 40.04 25.62
N MET A 9 5.82 39.33 26.30
CA MET A 9 6.85 38.53 25.62
C MET A 9 6.11 37.51 24.78
N VAL A 10 5.84 37.85 23.52
CA VAL A 10 5.55 36.85 22.50
C VAL A 10 6.88 36.16 22.26
N THR A 11 7.14 35.12 23.05
CA THR A 11 8.20 34.17 22.73
C THR A 11 7.75 33.48 21.45
N VAL A 12 8.17 34.03 20.31
CA VAL A 12 8.20 33.28 19.04
C VAL A 12 9.22 32.18 19.27
N SER A 13 8.77 31.09 19.87
CA SER A 13 9.51 29.86 19.99
C SER A 13 9.83 29.44 18.57
N LEU A 14 11.10 29.61 18.22
CA LEU A 14 11.73 29.06 17.04
C LEU A 14 11.61 27.53 17.14
N LEU A 15 10.46 26.99 16.77
CA LEU A 15 10.28 25.56 16.63
C LEU A 15 11.17 25.17 15.44
N PRO A 16 12.28 24.44 15.64
CA PRO A 16 13.06 23.99 14.51
C PRO A 16 12.12 23.06 13.74
N LEU A 17 11.72 23.46 12.53
CA LEU A 17 11.17 22.52 11.57
C LEU A 17 12.30 21.54 11.25
N ALA A 18 12.47 20.55 12.11
CA ALA A 18 13.10 19.29 11.75
C ALA A 18 12.17 18.68 10.69
N PHE A 19 12.36 19.11 9.44
CA PHE A 19 11.77 18.47 8.27
C PHE A 19 12.43 17.11 8.16
N SER A 20 11.88 16.15 8.89
CA SER A 20 12.23 14.75 8.76
C SER A 20 11.97 14.34 7.33
N LEU A 21 13.05 14.15 6.57
CA LEU A 21 13.02 13.48 5.27
C LEU A 21 12.58 12.04 5.54
N ASN A 22 11.27 11.81 5.45
CA ASN A 22 10.72 10.47 5.36
C ASN A 22 11.20 9.90 4.04
N SER A 23 12.31 9.17 4.07
CA SER A 23 12.76 8.33 2.97
C SER A 23 11.65 7.34 2.68
N GLY A 24 10.81 7.68 1.70
CA GLY A 24 9.71 6.86 1.22
C GLY A 24 10.25 5.52 0.75
N LYS A 25 10.26 4.54 1.65
CA LYS A 25 10.56 3.16 1.32
C LYS A 25 9.43 2.70 0.40
N LYS A 26 9.70 2.62 -0.91
CA LYS A 26 8.75 1.96 -1.82
C LYS A 26 8.54 0.54 -1.27
N PRO A 27 7.28 0.10 -1.07
CA PRO A 27 7.04 -1.29 -0.73
C PRO A 27 7.62 -2.15 -1.86
N ASN A 28 8.49 -3.09 -1.50
CA ASN A 28 9.01 -4.09 -2.44
C ASN A 28 7.83 -4.96 -2.89
N ASN A 29 7.32 -4.67 -4.08
CA ASN A 29 6.17 -5.33 -4.72
C ASN A 29 6.56 -6.69 -5.36
N ASP A 30 7.72 -7.23 -5.00
CA ASP A 30 8.28 -8.46 -5.59
C ASP A 30 7.64 -9.74 -5.06
N LYS A 31 6.65 -9.63 -4.16
CA LYS A 31 5.88 -10.77 -3.70
C LYS A 31 5.12 -11.35 -4.89
N LYS A 32 5.27 -12.66 -5.09
CA LYS A 32 4.53 -13.43 -6.09
C LYS A 32 3.61 -14.43 -5.41
N ILE A 33 2.52 -14.78 -6.08
CA ILE A 33 1.55 -15.76 -5.63
C ILE A 33 1.13 -16.63 -6.81
N THR A 34 0.92 -17.91 -6.53
CA THR A 34 0.35 -18.86 -7.49
C THR A 34 -1.16 -18.91 -7.31
N ILE A 35 -1.88 -18.74 -8.42
CA ILE A 35 -3.35 -18.81 -8.47
C ILE A 35 -3.78 -19.82 -9.53
N CYS A 36 -5.04 -20.23 -9.43
CA CYS A 36 -5.74 -21.07 -10.38
C CYS A 36 -6.55 -20.12 -11.27
N HIS A 37 -6.12 -19.98 -12.51
CA HIS A 37 -6.66 -19.03 -13.48
C HIS A 37 -7.71 -19.70 -14.36
N VAL A 38 -8.87 -19.05 -14.50
CA VAL A 38 -9.98 -19.50 -15.33
C VAL A 38 -10.15 -18.54 -16.52
N PRO A 39 -9.68 -18.89 -17.73
CA PRO A 39 -9.72 -17.98 -18.87
C PRO A 39 -11.14 -17.57 -19.27
N PRO A 40 -11.40 -16.27 -19.51
CA PRO A 40 -12.66 -15.82 -20.08
C PRO A 40 -12.97 -16.55 -21.39
N GLY A 41 -14.19 -17.08 -21.51
CA GLY A 41 -14.62 -17.81 -22.71
C GLY A 41 -14.10 -19.24 -22.82
N ASN A 42 -13.21 -19.70 -21.94
CA ASN A 42 -12.82 -21.12 -21.86
C ASN A 42 -12.67 -21.60 -20.39
N PRO A 43 -13.77 -21.72 -19.64
CA PRO A 43 -13.72 -22.11 -18.22
C PRO A 43 -13.15 -23.51 -17.97
N GLY A 44 -13.21 -24.39 -18.98
CA GLY A 44 -12.67 -25.75 -18.91
C GLY A 44 -11.13 -25.81 -18.98
N ASN A 45 -10.47 -24.71 -19.34
CA ASN A 45 -9.01 -24.61 -19.44
C ASN A 45 -8.40 -23.91 -18.20
N MET A 46 -8.85 -24.31 -17.02
CA MET A 46 -8.29 -23.82 -15.77
C MET A 46 -6.85 -24.33 -15.59
N HIS A 47 -5.94 -23.43 -15.23
CA HIS A 47 -4.53 -23.77 -15.04
C HIS A 47 -3.84 -22.83 -14.06
N LYS A 48 -2.68 -23.26 -13.56
CA LYS A 48 -1.92 -22.49 -12.55
C LYS A 48 -1.02 -21.46 -13.21
N ILE A 49 -1.04 -20.24 -12.69
CA ILE A 49 -0.13 -19.17 -13.09
C ILE A 49 0.49 -18.50 -11.85
N THR A 50 1.69 -17.96 -11.99
CA THR A 50 2.36 -17.19 -10.93
C THR A 50 2.35 -15.72 -11.32
N ILE A 51 1.71 -14.90 -10.50
CA ILE A 51 1.52 -13.46 -10.73
C ILE A 51 2.22 -12.63 -9.65
N SER A 52 2.36 -11.33 -9.89
CA SER A 52 2.67 -10.39 -8.79
C SER A 52 1.49 -10.35 -7.84
N TYR A 53 1.78 -10.23 -6.54
CA TYR A 53 0.75 -10.05 -5.52
C TYR A 53 -0.13 -8.81 -5.79
N ASN A 54 0.41 -7.79 -6.45
CA ASN A 54 -0.34 -6.59 -6.82
C ASN A 54 -1.45 -6.85 -7.86
N ALA A 55 -1.34 -7.92 -8.64
CA ALA A 55 -2.35 -8.32 -9.61
C ALA A 55 -3.43 -9.23 -9.00
N LEU A 56 -3.23 -9.72 -7.76
CA LEU A 56 -4.11 -10.72 -7.14
C LEU A 56 -5.57 -10.25 -7.12
N GLN A 57 -5.83 -9.03 -6.67
CA GLN A 57 -7.21 -8.53 -6.57
C GLN A 57 -7.89 -8.51 -7.94
N THR A 58 -7.20 -8.03 -8.98
CA THR A 58 -7.73 -8.04 -10.35
C THR A 58 -8.05 -9.45 -10.82
N HIS A 59 -7.20 -10.43 -10.51
CA HIS A 59 -7.46 -11.81 -10.88
C HIS A 59 -8.67 -12.39 -10.13
N LEU A 60 -8.82 -12.11 -8.82
CA LEU A 60 -10.00 -12.50 -8.04
C LEU A 60 -11.30 -11.90 -8.59
N ASP A 61 -11.27 -10.62 -9.00
CA ASP A 61 -12.43 -9.93 -9.58
C ASP A 61 -12.86 -10.53 -10.94
N HIS A 62 -11.97 -11.25 -11.63
CA HIS A 62 -12.25 -11.97 -12.88
C HIS A 62 -12.60 -13.46 -12.68
N GLY A 63 -12.68 -13.93 -11.43
CA GLY A 63 -13.09 -15.31 -11.12
C GLY A 63 -11.93 -16.29 -10.91
N ASP A 64 -10.68 -15.81 -10.86
CA ASP A 64 -9.57 -16.64 -10.43
C ASP A 64 -9.59 -16.84 -8.90
N PHE A 65 -8.85 -17.84 -8.42
CA PHE A 65 -8.77 -18.13 -6.98
C PHE A 65 -7.38 -18.62 -6.58
N ILE A 66 -7.06 -18.50 -5.28
CA ILE A 66 -5.81 -19.05 -4.74
C ILE A 66 -5.91 -20.57 -4.80
N CYS A 67 -4.94 -21.22 -5.44
CA CYS A 67 -4.95 -22.67 -5.50
C CYS A 67 -4.77 -23.25 -4.09
N THR A 68 -5.63 -24.20 -3.72
CA THR A 68 -5.40 -25.08 -2.60
C THR A 68 -4.70 -26.33 -3.11
N GLY A 69 -3.96 -27.07 -2.26
CA GLY A 69 -3.16 -28.24 -2.70
C GLY A 69 -3.97 -29.43 -3.23
N GLN A 70 -5.20 -29.24 -3.69
CA GLN A 70 -6.13 -30.26 -4.19
C GLN A 70 -6.51 -30.04 -5.66
N ASP A 71 -5.96 -28.99 -6.29
CA ASP A 71 -6.40 -28.51 -7.60
C ASP A 71 -5.47 -29.01 -8.73
N GLN A 72 -4.86 -30.19 -8.55
CA GLN A 72 -4.05 -30.88 -9.58
C GLN A 72 -4.80 -32.03 -10.22
#